data_AF-A0A6B0U9S0-F1
#
_entry.id   AF-A0A6B0U9S0-F1
#
_cell.length_a   1.000
_cell.length_b   1.000
_cell.length_c   1.000
_cell.angle_alpha   90.00
_cell.angle_beta   90.00
_cell.angle_gamma   90.00
#
_symmetry.space_group_name_H-M   'P 1'
#
loop_
_entity.id
_entity.type
_entity.pdbx_description
1 polymer ?
#
loop_
_entity_poly.entity_id
_entity_poly.type
_entity_poly.pdbx_seq_one_letter_code
_entity_poly.pdbx_strand_id
1 'polypeptide(L)'
;WCGNTLGSRLLAEARGGALRTRIYRQRYDVNVTETRCSTCGKVEETIQHLLLECPAIVPATDVGTRIEHSLGFMEENKHVMCSKRRLEAWWTVHS
;
A
#
# COMPACT_ATOMS: atom_id res chain seq x y z
N TRP A 1 -12.83 -1.92 -22.01
CA TRP A 1 -12.88 -0.75 -21.11
C TRP A 1 -11.79 -0.88 -20.06
N CYS A 2 -10.54 -0.59 -20.42
CA CYS A 2 -9.41 -0.64 -19.51
C CYS A 2 -9.31 0.72 -18.81
N GLY A 3 -10.21 0.97 -17.85
CA GLY A 3 -9.99 2.06 -16.90
C GLY A 3 -8.91 1.59 -15.93
N ASN A 4 -7.76 2.25 -15.90
CA ASN A 4 -6.76 2.03 -14.85
C ASN A 4 -7.44 2.40 -13.52
N THR A 5 -7.86 1.39 -12.76
CA THR A 5 -8.45 1.61 -11.45
C THR A 5 -7.44 2.31 -10.54
N LEU A 6 -7.90 3.10 -9.56
CA LEU A 6 -7.04 3.78 -8.60
C LEU A 6 -6.01 2.80 -7.99
N GLY A 7 -6.46 1.61 -7.59
CA GLY A 7 -5.60 0.57 -7.04
C GLY A 7 -4.55 0.07 -8.03
N SER A 8 -4.85 0.04 -9.32
CA SER A 8 -3.86 -0.34 -10.35
C SER A 8 -2.77 0.73 -10.48
N ARG A 9 -3.12 2.02 -10.39
CA ARG A 9 -2.14 3.12 -10.35
C ARG A 9 -1.27 3.04 -9.10
N LEU A 10 -1.88 2.91 -7.93
CA LEU A 10 -1.17 2.85 -6.65
C LEU A 10 -0.27 1.61 -6.57
N LEU A 11 -0.72 0.47 -7.11
CA LEU A 11 0.11 -0.73 -7.16
C LEU A 11 1.32 -0.53 -8.09
N ALA A 12 1.18 0.19 -9.19
CA ALA A 12 2.31 0.54 -10.04
C ALA A 12 3.33 1.44 -9.31
N GLU A 13 2.87 2.43 -8.55
CA GLU A 13 3.74 3.24 -7.68
C GLU A 13 4.45 2.39 -6.62
N ALA A 14 3.73 1.45 -5.99
CA ALA A 14 4.29 0.53 -5.01
C ALA A 14 5.39 -0.37 -5.61
N ARG A 15 5.18 -0.90 -6.81
CA ARG A 15 6.18 -1.68 -7.56
C ARG A 15 7.43 -0.85 -7.87
N GLY A 16 7.25 0.42 -8.23
CA GLY A 16 8.36 1.35 -8.48
C GLY A 16 9.03 1.88 -7.23
N GLY A 17 8.58 1.51 -6.02
CA GLY A 17 9.08 2.07 -4.77
C GLY A 17 8.78 3.56 -4.58
N ALA A 18 7.81 4.08 -5.34
CA ALA A 18 7.43 5.49 -5.38
C ALA A 18 6.03 5.75 -4.81
N LEU A 19 5.44 4.76 -4.14
CA LEU A 19 4.18 4.94 -3.42
C LEU A 19 4.37 6.02 -2.37
N ARG A 20 3.49 7.00 -2.36
CA ARG A 20 3.58 8.22 -1.52
C ARG A 20 3.26 7.98 -0.05
N THR A 21 3.83 6.94 0.53
CA THR A 21 3.71 6.69 1.96
C THR A 21 4.40 7.80 2.75
N ARG A 22 4.07 7.97 4.03
CA ARG A 22 4.72 8.98 4.89
C ARG A 22 6.24 8.81 4.95
N ILE A 23 6.74 7.58 5.03
CA ILE A 23 8.19 7.30 4.96
C ILE A 23 8.79 7.76 3.63
N TYR A 24 8.10 7.53 2.51
CA TYR A 24 8.57 8.02 1.21
C TYR A 24 8.57 9.56 1.20
N ARG A 25 7.49 10.20 1.63
CA ARG A 25 7.35 11.67 1.64
C ARG A 25 8.36 12.35 2.55
N GLN A 26 8.69 11.77 3.70
CA GLN A 26 9.71 12.29 4.62
C GLN A 26 11.07 12.49 3.95
N ARG A 27 11.42 11.68 2.94
CA ARG A 27 12.69 11.83 2.21
C ARG A 27 12.78 13.09 1.37
N TYR A 28 11.63 13.67 0.99
CA TYR A 28 11.54 14.78 0.04
C TYR A 28 10.87 16.03 0.61
N ASP A 29 10.13 15.92 1.71
CA ASP A 29 9.43 17.01 2.37
C ASP A 29 9.82 17.08 3.85
N VAL A 30 10.61 18.10 4.20
CA VAL A 30 11.11 18.35 5.56
C VAL A 30 10.00 18.62 6.58
N ASN A 31 8.78 18.95 6.13
CA ASN A 31 7.64 19.19 7.00
C ASN A 31 6.94 17.89 7.43
N VAL A 32 7.25 16.76 6.78
CA VAL A 32 6.71 15.45 7.15
C VAL A 32 7.54 14.88 8.31
N THR A 33 7.13 15.22 9.53
CA THR A 33 7.73 14.71 10.77
C THR A 33 7.08 13.44 11.27
N GLU A 34 5.80 13.22 10.95
CA GLU A 34 5.03 12.05 11.36
C GLU A 34 5.10 10.94 10.31
N THR A 35 5.78 9.84 10.66
CA THR A 35 5.99 8.66 9.81
C THR A 35 4.99 7.54 10.07
N ARG A 36 4.20 7.61 11.14
CA ARG A 36 3.22 6.56 11.49
C ARG A 36 2.12 6.47 10.44
N CYS A 37 1.65 5.25 10.20
CA CYS A 37 0.57 4.90 9.29
C CYS A 37 -0.65 5.79 9.50
N SER A 38 -1.13 6.46 8.45
CA SER A 38 -2.30 7.33 8.52
C SER A 38 -3.58 6.59 8.90
N THR A 39 -3.64 5.28 8.63
CA THR A 39 -4.83 4.47 8.90
C THR A 39 -4.83 3.90 10.32
N CYS A 40 -3.72 3.30 10.77
CA CYS A 40 -3.68 2.62 12.07
C CYS A 40 -3.00 3.42 13.19
N GLY A 41 -2.14 4.39 12.85
CA GLY A 41 -1.36 5.19 13.80
C GLY A 41 -0.32 4.43 14.63
N LYS A 42 -0.12 3.12 14.41
CA LYS A 42 0.68 2.28 15.32
C LYS A 42 2.16 2.22 14.95
N VAL A 43 2.45 1.95 13.67
CA VAL A 43 3.80 1.73 13.13
C VAL A 43 4.02 2.63 11.91
N GLU A 44 5.25 2.67 11.39
CA GLU A 44 5.60 3.48 10.22
C GLU A 44 4.80 3.10 8.96
N GLU A 45 4.46 4.11 8.17
CA GLU A 45 3.76 3.93 6.91
C GLU A 45 4.72 3.49 5.81
N THR A 46 4.88 2.17 5.67
CA THR A 46 5.68 1.54 4.61
C THR A 46 4.78 0.81 3.61
N ILE A 47 5.31 0.52 2.42
CA ILE A 47 4.61 -0.29 1.42
C ILE A 47 4.26 -1.67 2.00
N GLN A 48 5.20 -2.29 2.71
CA GLN A 48 4.97 -3.58 3.37
C GLN A 48 3.83 -3.51 4.39
N HIS A 49 3.84 -2.48 5.24
CA HIS A 49 2.79 -2.30 6.23
C HIS A 49 1.42 -2.16 5.58
N LEU A 50 1.28 -1.30 4.56
CA LEU A 50 0.02 -1.08 3.87
C LEU A 50 -0.47 -2.34 3.16
N LEU A 51 0.43 -3.05 2.49
CA LEU A 51 0.06 -4.23 1.70
C LEU A 51 -0.23 -5.47 2.55
N LEU A 52 0.45 -5.69 3.67
CA LEU A 52 0.41 -6.96 4.40
C LEU A 52 -0.05 -6.85 5.86
N GLU A 53 0.36 -5.81 6.57
CA GLU A 53 0.36 -5.85 8.05
C GLU A 53 -0.71 -4.95 8.67
N CYS A 54 -1.16 -3.91 7.97
CA CYS A 54 -2.05 -2.92 8.54
C CYS A 54 -3.41 -3.54 8.86
N PRO A 55 -3.79 -3.65 10.16
CA PRO A 55 -5.04 -4.28 10.56
C PRO A 55 -6.26 -3.38 10.31
N ALA A 56 -6.02 -2.08 10.13
CA ALA A 56 -7.07 -1.09 9.90
C ALA A 56 -7.47 -0.98 8.41
N ILE A 57 -6.76 -1.67 7.51
CA ILE A 57 -7.07 -1.70 6.08
C ILE A 57 -7.78 -3.02 5.76
N VAL A 58 -8.93 -2.91 5.08
CA VAL A 58 -9.74 -4.05 4.63
C VAL A 58 -9.69 -4.10 3.09
N PRO A 59 -9.56 -5.27 2.46
CA PRO A 59 -9.51 -6.63 3.03
C PRO A 59 -8.18 -6.98 3.71
N ALA A 60 -8.20 -7.90 4.67
CA ALA A 60 -6.98 -8.48 5.25
C ALA A 60 -6.28 -9.40 4.22
N THR A 61 -4.96 -9.53 4.34
CA THR A 61 -4.17 -10.47 3.52
C THR A 61 -4.11 -11.85 4.15
N ASP A 62 -3.92 -12.87 3.31
CA ASP A 62 -3.68 -14.24 3.78
C ASP A 62 -2.40 -14.29 4.63
N VAL A 63 -2.43 -15.05 5.73
CA VAL A 63 -1.26 -15.25 6.60
C VAL A 63 -0.13 -15.88 5.80
N GLY A 64 1.09 -15.35 5.93
CA GLY A 64 2.26 -15.82 5.19
C GLY A 64 2.39 -15.27 3.77
N THR A 65 1.47 -14.39 3.33
CA THR A 65 1.64 -13.66 2.06
C THR A 65 2.92 -12.84 2.11
N ARG A 66 3.80 -13.06 1.14
CA ARG A 66 5.02 -12.27 0.99
C ARG A 66 4.79 -11.03 0.13
N ILE A 67 5.70 -10.07 0.25
CA ILE A 67 5.58 -8.78 -0.45
C ILE A 67 5.63 -8.96 -1.97
N GLU A 68 6.40 -9.93 -2.47
CA GLU A 68 6.56 -10.20 -3.90
C GLU A 68 5.24 -10.68 -4.54
N HIS A 69 4.44 -11.44 -3.78
CA HIS A 69 3.10 -11.89 -4.21
C HIS A 69 2.12 -10.71 -4.25
N SER A 70 2.14 -9.84 -3.23
CA SER A 70 1.28 -8.65 -3.17
C SER A 70 1.60 -7.63 -4.26
N LEU A 71 2.89 -7.47 -4.57
CA LEU A 71 3.35 -6.67 -5.70
C LEU A 71 3.03 -7.36 -7.04
N GLY A 72 2.63 -8.63 -7.07
CA GLY A 72 2.32 -9.35 -8.30
C GLY A 72 3.53 -9.59 -9.19
N PHE A 73 4.68 -9.84 -8.58
CA PHE A 73 5.85 -10.38 -9.28
C PHE A 73 5.74 -11.91 -9.48
N MET A 74 4.74 -12.54 -8.85
CA MET A 74 4.38 -13.95 -8.99
C MET A 74 3.01 -14.07 -9.69
N GLU A 75 2.72 -15.22 -10.30
CA GLU A 75 1.53 -15.44 -11.16
C GLU A 75 0.17 -15.45 -10.42
N GLU A 76 0.15 -15.26 -9.10
CA GLU A 76 -1.07 -15.33 -8.29
C GLU A 76 -1.89 -14.02 -8.31
N ASN A 77 -2.87 -13.95 -9.21
CA ASN A 77 -3.77 -12.79 -9.35
C ASN A 77 -4.56 -12.43 -8.08
N LYS A 78 -4.82 -13.38 -7.15
CA LYS A 78 -5.60 -13.11 -5.93
C LYS A 78 -4.94 -12.06 -5.02
N HIS A 79 -3.62 -12.14 -4.86
CA HIS A 79 -2.86 -11.25 -3.99
C HIS A 79 -2.84 -9.84 -4.57
N VAL A 80 -2.64 -9.73 -5.88
CA VAL A 80 -2.69 -8.46 -6.62
C VAL A 80 -4.04 -7.76 -6.43
N MET A 81 -5.16 -8.48 -6.56
CA MET A 81 -6.48 -7.89 -6.38
C MET A 81 -6.73 -7.44 -4.93
N CYS A 82 -6.25 -8.21 -3.94
CA CYS A 82 -6.28 -7.81 -2.54
C CYS A 82 -5.47 -6.52 -2.31
N SER A 83 -4.24 -6.47 -2.81
CA SER A 83 -3.35 -5.31 -2.71
C SER A 83 -3.95 -4.05 -3.33
N LYS A 84 -4.58 -4.15 -4.52
CA LYS A 84 -5.27 -3.02 -5.14
C LYS A 84 -6.37 -2.45 -4.22
N ARG A 85 -7.23 -3.31 -3.68
CA ARG A 85 -8.32 -2.89 -2.78
C ARG A 85 -7.79 -2.29 -1.48
N ARG A 86 -6.74 -2.87 -0.91
CA ARG A 86 -6.07 -2.33 0.28
C ARG A 86 -5.51 -0.94 0.04
N LEU A 87 -4.84 -0.74 -1.10
CA LEU A 87 -4.29 0.57 -1.48
C LEU A 87 -5.40 1.61 -1.74
N GLU A 88 -6.51 1.20 -2.37
CA GLU A 88 -7.68 2.07 -2.55
C GLU A 88 -8.28 2.51 -1.20
N ALA A 89 -8.46 1.58 -0.27
CA ALA A 89 -8.98 1.88 1.08
C ALA A 89 -8.02 2.76 1.90
N TRP A 90 -6.71 2.57 1.76
CA TRP A 90 -5.73 3.48 2.35
C TRP A 90 -5.82 4.88 1.74
N TRP A 91 -5.95 4.97 0.41
CA TRP A 91 -5.95 6.24 -0.30
C TRP A 91 -7.13 7.13 0.10
N THR A 92 -8.30 6.56 0.40
CA THR A 92 -9.45 7.34 0.89
C THR A 92 -9.22 8.01 2.24
N VAL A 93 -8.27 7.52 3.03
CA VAL A 93 -7.87 8.10 4.33
C VAL A 93 -6.67 9.05 4.17
N HIS A 94 -5.87 8.85 3.11
CA HIS A 94 -4.66 9.64 2.85
C HIS A 94 -4.93 10.91 2.03
N SER A 95 -5.98 10.94 1.20
CA SER A 95 -6.33 12.06 0.32
C SER A 95 -6.85 13.29 1.06
#